data_AF-A0A8T4RWM6-F1
#
_entry.id   AF-A0A8T4RWM6-F1
#
_cell.length_a   1.000
_cell.length_b   1.000
_cell.length_c   1.000
_cell.angle_alpha   90.00
_cell.angle_beta   90.00
_cell.angle_gamma   90.00
#
_symmetry.space_group_name_H-M   'P 1'
#
loop_
_entity.id
_entity.type
_entity.pdbx_description
1 polymer ?
#
loop_
_entity_poly.entity_id
_entity_poly.type
_entity_poly.pdbx_seq_one_letter_code
_entity_poly.pdbx_strand_id
1 'polypeptide(L)' 'MDAYGLDKAEIEAAIKKGVKWKEEKRAVWHSNMAGIEVVFTKSNSSIVIIAVYEARWAK' A
#
# COMPACT_ATOMS: atom_id res chain seq x y z
N MET A 1 -11.43 5.25 6.19
CA MET A 1 -11.67 5.40 4.73
C MET A 1 -10.97 6.63 4.18
N ASP A 2 -10.15 6.45 3.14
CA ASP A 2 -9.58 7.54 2.33
C ASP A 2 -10.52 7.98 1.19
N ALA A 3 -10.04 8.87 0.31
CA ALA A 3 -10.80 9.38 -0.83
C ALA A 3 -11.22 8.30 -1.85
N TYR A 4 -10.63 7.10 -1.78
CA TYR A 4 -10.95 5.95 -2.63
C TYR A 4 -11.82 4.92 -1.92
N GLY A 5 -12.31 5.24 -0.71
CA GLY A 5 -13.12 4.32 0.07
C GLY A 5 -12.31 3.14 0.63
N LEU A 6 -10.98 3.25 0.69
CA LEU A 6 -10.17 2.20 1.31
C LEU A 6 -10.05 2.46 2.81
N ASP A 7 -10.39 1.46 3.62
CA ASP A 7 -10.12 1.56 5.04
C ASP A 7 -8.67 1.21 5.38
N LYS A 8 -8.09 1.99 6.30
CA LYS A 8 -6.71 1.77 6.74
C LYS A 8 -6.53 0.35 7.31
N ALA A 9 -7.50 -0.15 8.06
CA ALA A 9 -7.42 -1.49 8.64
C ALA A 9 -7.45 -2.59 7.57
N GLU A 10 -8.21 -2.40 6.50
CA GLU A 10 -8.26 -3.31 5.35
C GLU A 10 -6.93 -3.33 4.60
N ILE A 11 -6.35 -2.15 4.35
CA ILE A 11 -5.02 -2.03 3.74
C ILE A 11 -3.97 -2.72 4.62
N GLU A 12 -3.96 -2.47 5.93
CA GLU A 12 -3.01 -3.11 6.84
C GLU A 12 -3.19 -4.64 6.91
N ALA A 13 -4.44 -5.12 6.90
CA ALA A 13 -4.74 -6.55 6.87
C ALA A 13 -4.26 -7.21 5.57
N ALA A 14 -4.44 -6.54 4.42
CA ALA A 14 -3.89 -6.99 3.15
C ALA A 14 -2.35 -7.01 3.20
N ILE A 15 -1.73 -5.96 3.76
CA ILE A 15 -0.27 -5.86 3.99
C ILE A 15 0.27 -7.04 4.80
N LYS A 16 -0.40 -7.39 5.89
CA LYS A 16 -0.03 -8.52 6.75
C LYS A 16 -0.30 -9.88 6.10
N LYS A 17 -1.32 -10.00 5.26
CA LYS A 17 -1.65 -11.24 4.52
C LYS A 17 -0.69 -11.57 3.38
N GLY A 18 0.24 -10.67 3.04
CA GLY A 18 1.29 -10.96 2.07
C GLY A 18 0.86 -10.86 0.61
N VAL A 19 -0.01 -9.90 0.26
CA VAL A 19 -0.15 -9.48 -1.15
C VAL A 19 1.25 -9.15 -1.72
N LYS A 20 1.44 -9.26 -3.03
CA LYS A 20 2.76 -8.98 -3.60
C LYS A 20 3.10 -7.50 -3.41
N TRP A 21 4.25 -7.25 -2.80
CA TRP A 21 4.82 -5.92 -2.62
C TRP A 21 6.16 -5.85 -3.34
N LYS A 22 6.54 -4.65 -3.77
CA LYS A 22 7.92 -4.37 -4.20
C LYS A 22 8.54 -3.37 -3.25
N GLU A 23 9.69 -3.72 -2.68
CA GLU A 23 10.55 -2.74 -2.03
C GLU A 23 11.32 -1.98 -3.11
N GLU A 24 11.27 -0.65 -3.07
CA GLU A 24 11.97 0.17 -4.06
C GLU A 24 13.24 0.77 -3.48
N LYS A 25 13.14 1.59 -2.42
CA LYS A 25 14.28 2.22 -1.73
C LYS A 25 13.94 2.54 -0.27
N ARG A 26 14.94 2.49 0.63
CA ARG A 26 14.86 2.96 2.03
C ARG A 26 13.61 2.46 2.78
N ALA A 27 13.28 1.17 2.65
CA ALA A 27 12.11 0.56 3.30
C ALA A 27 10.76 1.20 2.90
N VAL A 28 10.67 1.77 1.69
CA VAL A 28 9.40 2.17 1.05
C VAL A 28 8.91 1.04 0.16
N TRP A 29 7.65 0.68 0.38
CA TRP A 29 6.97 -0.45 -0.24
C TRP A 29 5.80 0.02 -1.06
N HIS A 30 5.60 -0.67 -2.18
CA HIS A 30 4.57 -0.39 -3.16
C HIS A 30 3.67 -1.62 -3.32
N SER A 31 2.36 -1.41 -3.29
CA SER A 31 1.36 -2.42 -3.60
C SER A 31 0.34 -1.89 -4.58
N ASN A 32 0.02 -2.71 -5.58
CA ASN A 32 -1.15 -2.48 -6.39
C ASN A 32 -2.33 -3.30 -5.90
N MET A 33 -3.38 -2.61 -5.48
CA MET A 33 -4.64 -3.18 -5.03
C MET A 33 -5.73 -2.78 -6.02
N ALA A 34 -5.91 -3.60 -7.06
CA ALA A 34 -6.95 -3.43 -8.08
C ALA A 34 -6.95 -2.06 -8.77
N GLY A 35 -5.77 -1.58 -9.18
CA GLY A 35 -5.64 -0.28 -9.86
C GLY A 35 -5.45 0.91 -8.92
N ILE A 36 -5.42 0.68 -7.61
CA ILE A 36 -4.97 1.67 -6.62
C ILE A 36 -3.58 1.30 -6.14
N GLU A 37 -2.66 2.26 -6.20
CA GLU A 37 -1.33 2.11 -5.62
C GLU A 37 -1.36 2.54 -4.16
N VAL A 38 -0.80 1.69 -3.30
CA VAL A 38 -0.58 1.96 -1.88
C VAL A 38 0.91 2.01 -1.64
N VAL A 39 1.38 3.16 -1.17
CA VAL A 39 2.77 3.38 -0.76
C VAL A 39 2.83 3.41 0.75
N PHE A 40 3.69 2.59 1.33
CA PHE A 40 3.80 2.46 2.77
C PHE A 40 5.22 2.15 3.23
N THR A 41 5.50 2.40 4.51
CA THR A 41 6.64 1.82 5.21
C THR A 41 6.15 0.78 6.21
N LYS A 42 7.01 -0.19 6.54
CA LYS A 42 6.71 -1.16 7.59
C LYS A 42 7.91 -1.38 8.49
N SER A 43 7.61 -1.68 9.74
CA SER A 43 8.53 -2.23 10.73
C SER A 43 7.96 -3.55 11.26
N ASN A 44 8.68 -4.22 12.16
CA ASN A 44 8.20 -5.48 12.76
C ASN A 44 6.84 -5.33 13.49
N SER A 45 6.50 -4.13 13.94
CA SER A 45 5.30 -3.86 14.74
C SER A 45 4.31 -2.88 14.12
N SER A 46 4.66 -2.22 13.00
CA SER A 46 3.81 -1.17 12.45
C SER A 46 3.85 -1.10 10.92
N ILE A 47 2.77 -0.56 10.37
CA ILE A 47 2.66 -0.17 8.96
C ILE A 47 2.23 1.29 8.96
N VAL A 48 2.91 2.10 8.16
CA VAL A 48 2.57 3.51 7.98
C VAL A 48 2.29 3.74 6.50
N ILE A 49 1.03 4.01 6.19
CA ILE A 49 0.60 4.38 4.85
C ILE A 49 1.06 5.81 4.58
N ILE A 50 1.83 6.00 3.51
CA ILE A 50 2.36 7.29 3.09
C ILE A 50 1.42 7.92 2.07
N ALA A 51 0.97 7.14 1.09
CA ALA A 51 0.14 7.62 -0.01
C ALA A 51 -0.76 6.51 -0.55
N VAL A 52 -1.92 6.93 -1.07
CA VAL A 52 -2.86 6.10 -1.81
C VAL A 52 -3.31 6.89 -3.03
N TYR A 53 -3.21 6.31 -4.24
CA TYR A 53 -3.56 7.00 -5.48
C TYR A 53 -3.93 6.02 -6.60
N GLU A 54 -4.66 6.48 -7.63
CA GLU A 54 -4.91 5.67 -8.83
C GLU A 54 -3.60 5.30 -9.53
N ALA A 55 -3.33 4.00 -9.64
CA ALA A 55 -2.22 3.45 -10.39
C ALA A 55 -2.51 3.52 -11.90
N ARG A 56 -2.39 4.71 -12.49
CA ARG A 56 -2.33 4.86 -13.94
C ARG A 56 -0.91 4.56 -14.41
N TRP A 57 -0.52 3.29 -14.40
CA TRP A 57 0.65 2.90 -15.16
C TRP A 57 0.28 3.08 -16.63
N ALA A 58 0.86 4.11 -17.26
CA ALA A 58 0.71 4.34 -18.68
C ALA A 58 1.04 3.05 -19.43
N LYS A 59 0.11 2.59 -20.28
CA LYS A 59 0.40 1.56 -21.27
C LYS A 59 1.46 2.04 -22.26
#